data_AF-A0A7T8I2F2-F1
#
_entry.id   AF-A0A7T8I2F2-F1
#
_cell.length_a   1.000
_cell.length_b   1.000
_cell.length_c   1.000
_cell.angle_alpha   90.00
_cell.angle_beta   90.00
_cell.angle_gamma   90.00
#
_symmetry.space_group_name_H-M   'P 1'
#
loop_
_entity.id
_entity.type
_entity.pdbx_description
1 polymer ?
#
loop_
_entity_poly.entity_id
_entity_poly.type
_entity_poly.pdbx_seq_one_letter_code
_entity_poly.pdbx_strand_id
1 'polypeptide(L)'
;FADIGDIIRGKDLFLGYNERDREKKRKLQENLKDIFAKIHSGLDGKIKSKYNGDTTDYFQLREDWWTANRETVWEAITCNDDKKLASASYFRTTCSDGQGEAQANNKCRCEKKRGTSDNVSIVPTYFDYVPQFLR
;
A
#
# COMPACT_ATOMS: atom_id res chain seq x y z
N PHE A 1 5.32 -4.71 1.12
CA PHE A 1 4.54 -3.54 0.65
C PHE A 1 3.65 -3.90 -0.54
N ALA A 2 4.20 -4.31 -1.68
CA ALA A 2 3.40 -4.69 -2.86
C ALA A 2 2.37 -5.80 -2.59
N ASP A 3 2.77 -6.89 -1.91
CA ASP A 3 1.83 -7.97 -1.56
C ASP A 3 0.74 -7.52 -0.58
N ILE A 4 1.05 -6.62 0.36
CA ILE A 4 0.03 -6.01 1.24
C ILE A 4 -0.97 -5.22 0.39
N GLY A 5 -0.47 -4.43 -0.57
CA GLY A 5 -1.31 -3.72 -1.53
C GLY A 5 -2.22 -4.67 -2.30
N ASP A 6 -1.71 -5.81 -2.77
CA ASP A 6 -2.52 -6.80 -3.48
C ASP A 6 -3.55 -7.48 -2.59
N ILE A 7 -3.22 -7.80 -1.33
CA ILE A 7 -4.18 -8.33 -0.37
C ILE A 7 -5.31 -7.33 -0.12
N ILE A 8 -4.97 -6.06 0.10
CA ILE A 8 -5.94 -4.98 0.35
C ILE A 8 -6.81 -4.74 -0.88
N ARG A 9 -6.27 -4.86 -2.10
CA ARG A 9 -6.99 -4.64 -3.36
C ARG A 9 -7.70 -5.87 -3.92
N GLY A 10 -7.52 -7.03 -3.28
CA GLY A 10 -8.11 -8.30 -3.75
C GLY A 10 -7.40 -8.90 -4.97
N LYS A 11 -6.14 -8.52 -5.23
CA LYS A 11 -5.31 -8.98 -6.36
C LYS A 11 -4.30 -10.06 -5.99
N ASP A 12 -4.21 -10.43 -4.71
CA ASP A 12 -3.27 -11.44 -4.24
C ASP A 12 -3.63 -12.85 -4.74
N LEU A 13 -2.69 -13.49 -5.43
CA LEU A 13 -2.80 -14.80 -6.09
C LEU A 13 -2.48 -15.97 -5.15
N PHE A 14 -1.95 -15.73 -3.95
CA PHE A 14 -1.55 -16.82 -3.05
C PHE A 14 -2.74 -17.66 -2.59
N LEU A 15 -2.89 -18.91 -3.04
CA LEU A 15 -4.06 -19.72 -2.71
C LEU A 15 -4.02 -20.32 -1.29
N GLY A 16 -2.86 -20.41 -0.64
CA GLY A 16 -2.67 -21.16 0.60
C GLY A 16 -2.05 -22.54 0.35
N TYR A 17 -1.10 -22.94 1.20
CA TYR A 17 -0.38 -24.21 1.06
C TYR A 17 -1.21 -25.44 1.47
N ASN A 18 -2.19 -25.23 2.35
CA ASN A 18 -3.08 -26.26 2.88
C ASN A 18 -4.47 -25.67 3.12
N GLU A 19 -5.39 -26.52 3.57
CA GLU A 19 -6.78 -26.13 3.87
C GLU A 19 -6.88 -25.02 4.93
N ARG A 20 -6.03 -25.07 5.96
CA ARG A 20 -6.00 -24.06 7.02
C ARG A 20 -5.62 -22.69 6.50
N ASP A 21 -4.65 -22.61 5.59
CA ASP A 21 -4.23 -21.34 4.98
C ASP A 21 -5.29 -20.78 4.04
N ARG A 22 -5.94 -21.65 3.24
CA ARG A 22 -7.07 -21.29 2.38
C ARG A 22 -8.21 -20.68 3.18
N GLU A 23 -8.57 -21.32 4.29
CA GLU A 23 -9.65 -20.85 5.17
C GLU A 23 -9.31 -19.51 5.84
N LYS A 24 -8.07 -19.33 6.31
CA LYS A 24 -7.62 -18.04 6.83
C LYS A 24 -7.65 -16.94 5.77
N LYS A 25 -7.22 -17.24 4.54
CA LYS A 25 -7.27 -16.28 3.44
C LYS A 25 -8.71 -15.90 3.09
N ARG A 26 -9.62 -16.87 3.02
CA ARG A 26 -11.06 -16.63 2.80
C ARG A 26 -11.61 -15.69 3.85
N LYS A 27 -11.38 -16.00 5.14
CA LYS A 27 -11.82 -15.16 6.26
C LYS A 27 -11.23 -13.75 6.21
N LEU A 28 -9.96 -13.60 5.84
CA LEU A 28 -9.32 -12.29 5.65
C LEU A 28 -10.00 -11.49 4.54
N GLN A 29 -10.26 -12.10 3.39
CA GLN A 29 -10.92 -11.42 2.28
C GLN A 29 -12.37 -11.06 2.60
N GLU A 30 -13.12 -11.92 3.31
CA GLU A 30 -14.47 -11.61 3.80
C GLU A 30 -14.47 -10.41 4.74
N ASN A 31 -13.57 -10.38 5.73
CA ASN A 31 -13.44 -9.23 6.63
C ASN A 31 -13.11 -7.93 5.87
N LEU A 32 -12.25 -8.00 4.85
CA LEU A 32 -11.96 -6.83 4.03
C LEU A 32 -13.19 -6.37 3.24
N LYS A 33 -13.96 -7.28 2.64
CA LYS A 33 -15.22 -6.93 1.98
C LYS A 33 -16.19 -6.24 2.94
N ASP A 34 -16.33 -6.76 4.16
CA ASP A 34 -17.19 -6.16 5.18
C ASP A 34 -16.74 -4.75 5.60
N ILE A 35 -15.42 -4.54 5.72
CA ILE A 35 -14.84 -3.21 6.01
C ILE A 35 -15.14 -2.26 4.85
N PHE A 36 -14.89 -2.66 3.60
CA PHE A 36 -15.12 -1.80 2.44
C PHE A 36 -16.60 -1.56 2.18
N ALA A 37 -17.49 -2.49 2.52
CA ALA A 37 -18.94 -2.27 2.52
C ALA A 37 -19.35 -1.16 3.49
N LYS A 38 -18.75 -1.12 4.69
CA LYS A 38 -18.97 -0.06 5.68
C LYS A 38 -18.38 1.27 5.24
N ILE A 39 -17.19 1.27 4.63
CA ILE A 39 -16.59 2.49 4.07
C ILE A 39 -17.51 3.03 2.97
N HIS A 40 -17.93 2.18 2.03
CA HIS A 40 -18.82 2.55 0.93
C HIS A 40 -20.17 3.08 1.42
N SER A 41 -20.75 2.48 2.48
CA SER A 41 -22.02 2.93 3.03
C SER A 41 -21.92 4.32 3.68
N GLY A 42 -20.76 4.65 4.26
CA GLY A 42 -20.46 5.96 4.86
C GLY A 42 -20.01 7.05 3.89
N LEU A 43 -19.85 6.76 2.60
CA LEU A 43 -19.51 7.78 1.59
C LEU A 43 -20.69 8.72 1.32
N ASP A 44 -20.39 10.00 1.07
CA ASP A 44 -21.36 10.96 0.55
C ASP A 44 -21.98 10.46 -0.77
N GLY A 45 -23.27 10.73 -1.00
CA GLY A 45 -24.02 10.19 -2.13
C GLY A 45 -23.38 10.43 -3.50
N LYS A 46 -22.75 11.59 -3.72
CA LYS A 46 -22.07 11.92 -4.99
C LYS A 46 -20.75 11.17 -5.18
N ILE A 47 -20.06 10.86 -4.09
CA ILE A 47 -18.82 10.08 -4.13
C ILE A 47 -19.15 8.60 -4.25
N LYS A 48 -20.12 8.14 -3.45
CA LYS A 48 -20.63 6.77 -3.46
C LYS A 48 -21.06 6.32 -4.85
N SER A 49 -21.76 7.19 -5.60
CA SER A 49 -22.21 6.86 -6.96
C SER A 49 -21.08 6.50 -7.93
N LYS A 50 -19.84 6.94 -7.67
CA LYS A 50 -18.67 6.56 -8.48
C LYS A 50 -18.28 5.09 -8.32
N TYR A 51 -18.71 4.43 -7.25
CA TYR A 51 -18.35 3.05 -6.90
C TYR A 51 -19.53 2.06 -7.01
N ASN A 52 -20.68 2.49 -7.54
CA ASN A 52 -21.86 1.63 -7.67
C ASN A 52 -21.70 0.50 -8.70
N GLY A 53 -20.67 0.53 -9.55
CA GLY A 53 -20.40 -0.52 -10.55
C GLY A 53 -19.88 -1.83 -9.96
N ASP A 54 -19.34 -1.79 -8.74
CA ASP A 54 -18.88 -2.97 -8.00
C ASP A 54 -19.19 -2.78 -6.51
N THR A 55 -20.30 -3.37 -6.08
CA THR A 55 -20.77 -3.34 -4.68
C THR A 55 -20.58 -4.68 -3.96
N THR A 56 -19.95 -5.65 -4.60
CA THR A 56 -19.71 -6.97 -4.00
C THR A 56 -18.28 -7.08 -3.49
N ASP A 57 -17.32 -6.68 -4.31
CA ASP A 57 -15.89 -6.79 -4.00
C ASP A 57 -15.23 -5.43 -3.77
N TYR A 58 -15.88 -4.36 -4.24
CA TYR A 58 -15.44 -2.97 -4.09
C TYR A 58 -14.05 -2.69 -4.68
N PHE A 59 -13.64 -3.41 -5.74
CA PHE A 59 -12.30 -3.35 -6.32
C PHE A 59 -11.86 -1.91 -6.61
N GLN A 60 -12.70 -1.09 -7.26
CA GLN A 60 -12.34 0.29 -7.56
C GLN A 60 -12.13 1.14 -6.29
N LEU A 61 -13.00 0.99 -5.29
CA LEU A 61 -12.85 1.68 -4.01
C LEU A 61 -11.58 1.21 -3.27
N ARG A 62 -11.24 -0.07 -3.35
CA ARG A 62 -10.04 -0.66 -2.73
C ARG A 62 -8.76 -0.17 -3.40
N GLU A 63 -8.74 -0.03 -4.72
CA GLU A 63 -7.64 0.57 -5.49
C GLU A 63 -7.41 2.04 -5.11
N ASP A 64 -8.48 2.83 -5.09
CA ASP A 64 -8.41 4.25 -4.76
C ASP A 64 -8.01 4.46 -3.29
N TRP A 65 -8.53 3.63 -2.38
CA TRP A 65 -8.11 3.63 -0.99
C TRP A 65 -6.62 3.31 -0.82
N TRP A 66 -6.11 2.30 -1.53
CA TRP A 66 -4.68 2.00 -1.49
C TRP A 66 -3.86 3.18 -2.00
N THR A 67 -4.22 3.75 -3.15
CA THR A 67 -3.52 4.90 -3.74
C THR A 67 -3.49 6.10 -2.79
N ALA A 68 -4.59 6.36 -2.07
CA ALA A 68 -4.69 7.45 -1.10
C ALA A 68 -3.87 7.22 0.20
N ASN A 69 -3.66 5.96 0.61
CA ASN A 69 -3.07 5.63 1.92
C ASN A 69 -1.67 4.98 1.83
N ARG A 70 -1.19 4.66 0.63
CA ARG A 70 0.08 3.93 0.43
C ARG A 70 1.30 4.62 1.04
N GLU A 71 1.31 5.95 1.08
CA GLU A 71 2.38 6.74 1.72
C GLU A 71 2.43 6.48 3.23
N THR A 72 1.29 6.56 3.91
CA THR A 72 1.16 6.26 5.35
C THR A 72 1.50 4.80 5.65
N VAL A 73 1.09 3.87 4.77
CA VAL A 73 1.45 2.45 4.92
C VAL A 73 2.96 2.25 4.78
N TRP A 74 3.60 2.92 3.80
CA TRP A 74 5.05 2.86 3.63
C TRP A 74 5.78 3.43 4.84
N GLU A 75 5.30 4.56 5.36
CA GLU A 75 5.81 5.16 6.58
C GLU A 75 5.76 4.16 7.75
N ALA A 76 4.62 3.51 7.99
CA ALA A 76 4.48 2.52 9.04
C ALA A 76 5.45 1.33 8.88
N ILE A 77 5.59 0.79 7.66
CA ILE A 77 6.49 -0.35 7.37
C ILE A 77 7.97 0.03 7.56
N THR A 78 8.31 1.29 7.30
CA THR A 78 9.67 1.82 7.44
C THR A 78 9.91 2.53 8.77
N CYS A 79 9.03 2.34 9.76
CA CYS A 79 9.24 2.86 11.10
C CYS A 79 10.54 2.29 11.69
N ASN A 80 11.27 3.11 12.45
CA ASN A 80 12.66 2.84 12.83
C ASN A 80 12.88 2.92 14.34
N ASP A 81 11.96 2.37 15.11
CA ASP A 81 12.00 2.44 16.58
C ASP A 81 13.28 1.79 17.15
N ASP A 82 13.77 0.74 16.49
CA ASP A 82 14.97 -0.01 16.90
C ASP A 82 16.28 0.51 16.24
N LYS A 83 16.24 1.63 15.49
CA LYS A 83 17.35 2.15 14.66
C LYS A 83 17.87 1.21 13.54
N LYS A 84 17.27 0.03 13.34
CA LYS A 84 17.68 -0.96 12.32
C LYS A 84 17.67 -0.42 10.88
N LEU A 85 16.77 0.50 10.58
CA LEU A 85 16.61 1.11 9.27
C LEU A 85 17.33 2.45 9.13
N ALA A 86 18.07 2.90 10.16
CA ALA A 86 18.67 4.24 10.17
C ALA A 86 19.61 4.50 8.99
N SER A 87 20.35 3.48 8.56
CA SER A 87 21.25 3.52 7.40
C SER A 87 20.74 2.72 6.19
N ALA A 88 19.51 2.20 6.25
CA ALA A 88 18.94 1.43 5.15
C ALA A 88 18.53 2.36 4.00
N SER A 89 18.80 1.92 2.78
CA SER A 89 18.44 2.63 1.55
C SER A 89 17.59 1.76 0.62
N TYR A 90 16.69 2.39 -0.13
CA TYR A 90 16.05 1.73 -1.25
C TYR A 90 17.03 1.67 -2.43
N PHE A 91 17.19 0.49 -3.01
CA PHE A 91 18.27 0.19 -3.96
C PHE A 91 18.19 0.93 -5.30
N ARG A 92 17.01 1.46 -5.68
CA ARG A 92 16.84 2.25 -6.91
C ARG A 92 16.91 3.75 -6.61
N THR A 93 17.50 4.50 -7.54
CA THR A 93 17.43 5.97 -7.57
C THR A 93 16.01 6.38 -7.93
N THR A 94 15.27 6.85 -6.94
CA THR A 94 13.79 7.03 -7.03
C THR A 94 13.29 8.28 -6.33
N CYS A 95 14.15 8.95 -5.57
CA CYS A 95 13.87 10.27 -5.04
C CYS A 95 14.38 11.32 -6.02
N SER A 96 13.75 12.50 -6.02
CA SER A 96 14.29 13.69 -6.67
C SER A 96 14.64 14.69 -5.59
N ASP A 97 15.89 15.15 -5.54
CA ASP A 97 16.38 16.10 -4.54
C ASP A 97 16.65 17.50 -5.12
N GLY A 98 16.10 17.79 -6.31
CA GLY A 98 16.32 19.04 -7.03
C GLY A 98 17.69 19.17 -7.69
N GLN A 99 18.62 18.22 -7.45
CA GLN A 99 19.92 18.13 -8.11
C GLN A 99 20.03 16.92 -9.05
N GLY A 100 19.11 15.97 -8.95
CA GLY A 100 18.99 14.85 -9.87
C GLY A 100 18.22 13.69 -9.27
N GLU A 101 18.45 12.49 -9.81
CA GLU A 101 17.97 11.25 -9.20
C GLU A 101 18.79 10.93 -7.94
N ALA A 102 18.10 10.71 -6.83
CA ALA A 102 18.70 10.40 -5.54
C ALA A 102 18.17 9.07 -5.00
N GLN A 103 18.99 8.41 -4.18
CA GLN A 103 18.57 7.22 -3.44
C GLN A 103 17.73 7.60 -2.22
N ALA A 104 16.77 6.74 -1.88
CA ALA A 104 15.96 6.88 -0.69
C ALA A 104 16.75 6.41 0.54
N ASN A 105 17.67 7.25 0.99
CA ASN A 105 18.52 6.99 2.14
C ASN A 105 17.77 7.28 3.45
N ASN A 106 18.23 6.71 4.56
CA ASN A 106 17.64 6.88 5.89
C ASN A 106 16.20 6.34 5.98
N LYS A 107 16.08 5.06 6.36
CA LYS A 107 14.81 4.34 6.51
C LYS A 107 14.11 4.02 5.19
N CYS A 108 14.82 3.96 4.07
CA CYS A 108 14.21 3.70 2.75
C CYS A 108 13.11 4.70 2.39
N ARG A 109 13.28 5.99 2.73
CA ARG A 109 12.29 7.05 2.52
C ARG A 109 12.86 8.15 1.64
N CYS A 110 12.01 8.77 0.82
CA CYS A 110 12.34 10.04 0.19
C CYS A 110 11.92 11.17 1.13
N GLU A 111 12.84 12.07 1.45
CA GLU A 111 12.56 13.22 2.30
C GLU A 111 11.79 14.30 1.53
N LYS A 112 10.77 14.90 2.16
CA LYS A 112 10.03 16.04 1.59
C LYS A 112 10.85 17.33 1.56
N LYS A 113 11.74 17.50 2.55
CA LYS A 113 12.72 18.58 2.67
C LYS A 113 14.02 17.99 3.19
N ARG A 114 15.14 18.42 2.60
CA ARG A 114 16.50 17.98 2.99
C ARG A 114 16.71 18.15 4.49
N GLY A 115 17.04 17.06 5.18
CA GLY A 115 17.30 17.04 6.62
C GLY A 115 16.07 16.89 7.52
N THR A 116 14.91 16.50 6.95
CA THR A 116 13.70 16.18 7.75
C THR A 116 13.36 14.69 7.62
N SER A 117 13.42 13.95 8.73
CA SER A 117 13.29 12.49 8.74
C SER A 117 11.85 11.97 8.89
N ASP A 118 10.89 12.88 9.10
CA ASP A 118 9.62 12.53 9.75
C ASP A 118 8.41 12.64 8.83
N ASN A 119 8.59 12.95 7.53
CA ASN A 119 7.48 13.00 6.58
C ASN A 119 7.83 12.23 5.30
N VAL A 120 7.16 11.10 5.07
CA VAL A 120 7.16 10.39 3.79
C VAL A 120 6.16 11.09 2.86
N SER A 121 6.65 11.73 1.80
CA SER A 121 5.77 12.25 0.73
C SER A 121 5.91 11.52 -0.59
N ILE A 122 6.89 10.61 -0.69
CA ILE A 122 7.12 9.81 -1.89
C ILE A 122 7.51 8.42 -1.42
N VAL A 123 6.71 7.42 -1.81
CA VAL A 123 7.10 6.01 -1.69
C VAL A 123 8.11 5.73 -2.81
N PRO A 124 9.35 5.30 -2.50
CA PRO A 124 10.41 5.13 -3.50
C PRO A 124 10.20 3.92 -4.41
N THR A 125 9.10 3.19 -4.29
CA THR A 125 8.81 1.99 -5.09
C THR A 125 7.44 2.07 -5.75
N TYR A 126 7.36 1.46 -6.93
CA TYR A 126 6.12 1.25 -7.68
C TYR A 126 5.81 -0.24 -7.85
N PHE A 127 6.45 -1.13 -7.08
CA PHE A 127 6.17 -2.57 -7.18
C PHE A 127 4.72 -2.91 -6.85
N ASP A 128 4.02 -2.09 -6.05
CA ASP A 128 2.58 -2.21 -5.85
C ASP A 128 1.74 -1.92 -7.11
N TYR A 129 2.33 -1.41 -8.18
CA TYR A 129 1.70 -1.27 -9.49
C TYR A 129 2.24 -2.27 -10.53
N VAL A 130 3.10 -3.21 -10.12
CA VAL A 130 3.58 -4.31 -10.97
C VAL A 130 2.75 -5.57 -10.68
N PRO A 131 2.23 -6.27 -11.72
CA PRO A 131 1.49 -7.53 -11.54
C PRO A 131 2.27 -8.52 -10.66
N GLN A 132 1.58 -9.18 -9.70
CA GLN A 132 2.25 -10.04 -8.71
C GLN A 132 3.16 -11.11 -9.31
N PHE A 133 2.75 -11.71 -10.43
CA PHE A 133 3.54 -12.73 -11.11
C PHE A 133 4.90 -12.24 -11.64
N LEU A 134 5.04 -10.93 -11.90
CA LEU A 134 6.24 -10.33 -12.47
C LEU A 134 7.18 -9.71 -11.42
N ARG A 135 6.79 -9.74 -10.13
CA ARG A 135 7.57 -9.16 -9.04
C ARG A 135 8.66 -10.12 -8.57
#